data_AF-A0A183JMH4-F1
#
_entry.id   AF-A0A183JMH4-F1
#
_cell.length_a   1.000
_cell.length_b   1.000
_cell.length_c   1.000
_cell.angle_alpha   90.00
_cell.angle_beta   90.00
_cell.angle_gamma   90.00
#
_symmetry.space_group_name_H-M   'P 1'
#
loop_
_entity.id
_entity.type
_entity.pdbx_description
1 polymer ?
#
loop_
_entity_poly.entity_id
_entity_poly.type
_entity_poly.pdbx_seq_one_letter_code
_entity_poly.pdbx_strand_id
1 'polypeptide(L)'
;MRSCSVCRCVPKWQYQKLLSRLFQVTNEPVLLHKPGSTERQKLDSTLDTMIINGPYHVPICIDSNELSSGQPRRQILHSKTLVNFYHASGEQIKSAIESCLIARKTWSRTSFDERAKIFLKAADLVSDKYRMELLASTILGQAKTIFQAEIDAAAELADFLRFNVKFASGFWAAIPPFNFTAIAGNLASAPALMGNVVIWKPADTSIYSNYLVYRLEVH
;
A
#
# COMPACT_ATOMS: atom_id res chain seq x y z
N MET A 1 24.76 8.56 -14.66
CA MET A 1 23.66 8.98 -15.56
C MET A 1 22.80 7.77 -15.84
N ARG A 2 21.61 7.68 -15.24
CA ARG A 2 20.72 6.52 -15.38
C ARG A 2 19.59 6.95 -16.31
N SER A 3 19.61 6.42 -17.54
CA SER A 3 18.58 6.67 -18.54
C SER A 3 17.22 6.20 -18.01
N CYS A 4 16.26 7.13 -17.92
CA CYS A 4 14.86 6.78 -17.92
C CYS A 4 14.57 6.20 -19.31
N SER A 5 14.37 4.88 -19.41
CA SER A 5 14.23 4.18 -20.70
C SER A 5 12.91 4.51 -21.39
N VAL A 6 12.78 5.71 -21.95
CA VAL A 6 11.70 6.06 -22.88
C VAL A 6 12.13 5.61 -24.27
N CYS A 7 11.73 4.41 -24.65
CA CYS A 7 12.04 3.87 -25.97
C CYS A 7 11.19 4.60 -27.04
N ARG A 8 11.85 5.35 -27.93
CA ARG A 8 11.21 6.08 -29.03
C ARG A 8 11.33 5.23 -30.30
N CYS A 9 10.17 4.89 -30.87
CA CYS A 9 9.96 4.24 -32.17
C CYS A 9 10.50 2.79 -32.30
N VAL A 10 9.60 1.80 -32.22
CA VAL A 10 9.87 0.44 -32.72
C VAL A 10 8.82 0.06 -33.77
N PRO A 11 9.19 -0.05 -35.06
CA PRO A 11 8.36 -0.71 -36.06
C PRO A 11 8.53 -2.23 -35.93
N LYS A 12 7.40 -2.95 -35.84
CA LYS A 12 7.27 -4.41 -35.63
C LYS A 12 7.69 -4.95 -34.27
N TRP A 13 6.66 -5.34 -33.50
CA TRP A 13 6.72 -6.07 -32.25
C TRP A 13 7.30 -7.47 -32.46
N GLN A 14 8.52 -7.72 -31.99
CA GLN A 14 8.96 -9.06 -31.63
C GLN A 14 8.97 -9.16 -30.11
N TYR A 15 7.92 -9.80 -29.59
CA TYR A 15 7.68 -10.03 -28.18
C TYR A 15 8.75 -11.00 -27.64
N GLN A 16 9.86 -10.49 -27.10
CA GLN A 16 10.58 -11.28 -26.10
C GLN A 16 9.70 -11.30 -24.85
N LYS A 17 9.03 -12.44 -24.64
CA LYS A 17 8.39 -12.81 -23.36
C LYS A 17 9.46 -12.84 -22.26
N LEU A 18 9.93 -11.68 -21.81
CA LEU A 18 10.22 -11.52 -20.40
C LEU A 18 8.85 -11.60 -19.75
N LEU A 19 8.48 -12.82 -19.36
CA LEU A 19 7.38 -13.11 -18.46
C LEU A 19 7.58 -12.21 -17.24
N SER A 20 7.04 -10.99 -17.29
CA SER A 20 6.49 -10.41 -16.09
C SER A 20 5.61 -11.52 -15.54
N ARG A 21 5.97 -12.05 -14.38
CA ARG A 21 4.99 -12.78 -13.59
C ARG A 21 3.93 -11.73 -13.29
N LEU A 22 2.96 -11.59 -14.21
CA LEU A 22 1.79 -10.77 -14.00
C LEU A 22 1.21 -11.32 -12.72
N PHE A 23 1.34 -10.56 -11.63
CA PHE A 23 0.76 -10.93 -10.36
C PHE A 23 -0.73 -11.12 -10.63
N GLN A 24 -1.15 -12.39 -10.70
CA GLN A 24 -2.57 -12.70 -10.85
C GLN A 24 -3.19 -12.45 -9.49
N VAL A 25 -3.99 -11.40 -9.43
CA VAL A 25 -4.71 -11.00 -8.22
C VAL A 25 -6.19 -11.06 -8.53
N THR A 26 -6.93 -11.58 -7.57
CA THR A 26 -8.39 -11.60 -7.52
C THR A 26 -8.82 -10.87 -6.26
N ASN A 27 -10.04 -10.35 -6.26
CA ASN A 27 -10.61 -9.77 -5.04
C ASN A 27 -10.66 -10.81 -3.92
N GLU A 28 -10.37 -10.36 -2.71
CA GLU A 28 -10.48 -11.14 -1.49
C GLU A 28 -11.95 -11.54 -1.25
N PRO A 29 -12.24 -12.82 -1.03
CA PRO A 29 -13.59 -13.26 -0.71
C PRO A 29 -14.10 -12.60 0.59
N VAL A 30 -15.29 -12.04 0.54
CA VAL A 30 -15.98 -11.51 1.72
C VAL A 30 -16.64 -12.66 2.46
N LEU A 31 -16.27 -12.87 3.72
CA LEU A 31 -16.91 -13.87 4.58
C LEU A 31 -18.27 -13.36 5.08
N LEU A 32 -19.28 -14.21 5.02
CA LEU A 32 -20.66 -13.80 5.34
C LEU A 32 -20.97 -13.84 6.85
N HIS A 33 -20.15 -14.52 7.65
CA HIS A 33 -20.32 -14.65 9.10
C HIS A 33 -21.73 -15.10 9.50
N LYS A 34 -22.28 -16.06 8.76
CA LYS A 34 -23.64 -16.56 9.01
C LYS A 34 -23.76 -17.16 10.42
N PRO A 35 -24.94 -17.14 11.04
CA PRO A 35 -25.16 -17.84 12.30
C PRO A 35 -24.67 -19.30 12.24
N GLY A 36 -23.84 -19.70 13.21
CA GLY A 36 -23.26 -21.04 13.30
C GLY A 36 -22.05 -21.33 12.41
N SER A 37 -21.65 -20.41 11.54
CA SER A 37 -20.46 -20.57 10.69
C SER A 37 -19.15 -20.58 11.50
N THR A 38 -18.09 -21.18 10.94
CA THR A 38 -16.81 -21.33 11.66
C THR A 38 -16.10 -19.98 11.81
N GLU A 39 -16.17 -19.12 10.79
CA GLU A 39 -15.67 -17.75 10.85
C GLU A 39 -16.40 -16.92 11.91
N ARG A 40 -17.72 -17.11 12.07
CA ARG A 40 -18.52 -16.42 13.07
C ARG A 40 -18.08 -16.81 14.48
N GLN A 41 -17.93 -18.11 14.74
CA GLN A 41 -17.47 -18.63 16.03
C GLN A 41 -16.06 -18.15 16.39
N LYS A 42 -15.15 -18.13 15.40
CA LYS A 42 -13.79 -17.60 15.60
C LYS A 42 -13.82 -16.10 15.92
N LEU A 43 -14.62 -15.32 15.20
CA LEU A 43 -14.76 -13.89 15.45
C LEU A 43 -15.33 -13.61 16.84
N ASP A 44 -16.39 -14.31 17.25
CA ASP A 44 -17.00 -14.15 18.57
C ASP A 44 -15.98 -14.49 19.68
N SER A 45 -15.25 -15.60 19.53
CA SER A 45 -14.16 -15.98 20.46
C SER A 45 -13.04 -14.94 20.51
N THR A 46 -12.71 -14.32 19.37
CA THR A 46 -11.67 -13.27 19.29
C THR A 46 -12.15 -11.99 19.98
N LEU A 47 -13.40 -11.58 19.76
CA LEU A 47 -14.01 -10.42 20.43
C LEU A 47 -13.98 -10.58 21.96
N ASP A 48 -14.41 -11.73 22.47
CA ASP A 48 -14.42 -12.02 23.91
C ASP A 48 -13.00 -12.00 24.49
N THR A 49 -12.07 -12.67 23.81
CA THR A 49 -10.64 -12.69 24.20
C THR A 49 -10.07 -11.27 24.24
N MET A 50 -10.40 -10.43 23.26
CA MET A 50 -9.90 -9.06 23.20
C MET A 50 -10.47 -8.16 24.29
N ILE A 51 -11.75 -8.31 24.62
CA ILE A 51 -12.37 -7.57 25.72
C ILE A 51 -11.77 -7.98 27.07
N ILE A 52 -11.46 -9.27 27.25
CA ILE A 52 -10.89 -9.81 28.49
C ILE A 52 -9.43 -9.40 28.68
N ASN A 53 -8.63 -9.47 27.62
CA ASN A 53 -7.18 -9.23 27.70
C ASN A 53 -6.80 -7.74 27.72
N GLY A 54 -7.73 -6.85 27.36
CA GLY A 54 -7.51 -5.42 27.41
C GLY A 54 -7.25 -4.89 28.84
N PRO A 55 -6.69 -3.68 28.99
CA PRO A 55 -6.33 -2.76 27.91
C PRO A 55 -5.03 -3.16 27.21
N TYR A 56 -5.05 -3.15 25.87
CA TYR A 56 -3.87 -3.34 25.03
C TYR A 56 -2.94 -2.14 25.10
N HIS A 57 -1.68 -2.33 24.75
CA HIS A 57 -0.67 -1.27 24.75
C HIS A 57 -0.13 -1.07 23.33
N VAL A 58 -0.26 0.15 22.81
CA VAL A 58 0.27 0.56 21.49
C VAL A 58 1.42 1.55 21.72
N PRO A 59 2.69 1.12 21.54
CA PRO A 59 3.85 1.99 21.70
C PRO A 59 4.02 2.93 20.51
N ILE A 60 4.90 3.91 20.68
CA ILE A 60 5.50 4.64 19.56
C ILE A 60 6.61 3.75 19.00
N CYS A 61 6.56 3.42 17.71
CA CYS A 61 7.58 2.62 17.05
C CYS A 61 8.54 3.52 16.25
N ILE A 62 9.82 3.51 16.60
CA ILE A 62 10.90 4.15 15.82
C ILE A 62 11.95 3.09 15.53
N ASP A 63 12.14 2.76 14.25
CA ASP A 63 12.91 1.60 13.79
C ASP A 63 12.41 0.29 14.43
N SER A 64 13.25 -0.36 15.22
CA SER A 64 12.94 -1.59 15.96
C SER A 64 12.64 -1.33 17.44
N ASN A 65 12.58 -0.06 17.86
CA ASN A 65 12.37 0.31 19.25
C ASN A 65 10.90 0.67 19.49
N GLU A 66 10.33 0.06 20.52
CA GLU A 66 9.02 0.42 21.06
C GLU A 66 9.19 1.36 22.26
N LEU A 67 8.58 2.53 22.18
CA LEU A 67 8.72 3.59 23.17
C LEU A 67 7.36 3.91 23.80
N SER A 68 7.35 3.97 25.12
CA SER A 68 6.21 4.44 25.91
C SER A 68 6.63 5.72 26.62
N SER A 69 6.18 6.87 26.15
CA SER A 69 6.58 8.17 26.70
C SER A 69 5.43 8.92 27.34
N GLY A 70 5.58 9.27 28.62
CA GLY A 70 4.64 10.11 29.35
C GLY A 70 3.36 9.37 29.79
N GLN A 71 2.30 10.15 30.00
CA GLN A 71 0.99 9.63 30.41
C GLN A 71 0.25 9.03 29.21
N PRO A 72 -0.27 7.79 29.32
CA PRO A 72 -0.98 7.16 28.21
C PRO A 72 -2.30 7.87 27.91
N ARG A 73 -2.57 8.04 26.61
CA ARG A 73 -3.90 8.28 26.06
C ARG A 73 -4.66 6.97 25.98
N ARG A 74 -5.99 7.05 25.89
CA ARG A 74 -6.88 5.90 25.98
C ARG A 74 -7.85 5.88 24.82
N GLN A 75 -7.95 4.75 24.12
CA GLN A 75 -9.09 4.41 23.27
C GLN A 75 -10.13 3.72 24.15
N ILE A 76 -11.34 4.28 24.18
CA ILE A 76 -12.40 3.83 25.10
C ILE A 76 -13.41 2.97 24.34
N LEU A 77 -13.73 1.81 24.90
CA LEU A 77 -14.85 0.96 24.53
C LEU A 77 -15.94 1.10 25.61
N HIS A 78 -17.00 1.84 25.29
CA HIS A 78 -18.05 2.25 26.25
C HIS A 78 -17.48 2.97 27.48
N SER A 79 -17.31 2.26 28.60
CA SER A 79 -16.74 2.80 29.86
C SER A 79 -15.43 2.13 30.24
N LYS A 80 -14.92 1.20 29.41
CA LYS A 80 -13.66 0.48 29.63
C LYS A 80 -12.59 1.01 28.68
N THR A 81 -11.33 0.96 29.11
CA THR A 81 -10.20 1.27 28.22
C THR A 81 -9.89 0.04 27.40
N LEU A 82 -9.91 0.16 26.07
CA LEU A 82 -9.53 -0.90 25.14
C LEU A 82 -8.03 -0.86 24.85
N VAL A 83 -7.48 0.34 24.63
CA VAL A 83 -6.07 0.53 24.26
C VAL A 83 -5.48 1.73 25.00
N ASN A 84 -4.28 1.58 25.52
CA ASN A 84 -3.40 2.65 25.96
C ASN A 84 -2.37 2.96 24.86
N PHE A 85 -2.23 4.23 24.49
CA PHE A 85 -1.28 4.69 23.46
C PHE A 85 -0.60 6.01 23.83
N TYR A 86 0.44 6.40 23.11
CA TYR A 86 1.27 7.56 23.46
C TYR A 86 1.39 8.54 22.30
N HIS A 87 1.44 9.84 22.62
CA HIS A 87 1.78 10.86 21.63
C HIS A 87 3.30 11.06 21.62
N ALA A 88 3.87 11.08 20.42
CA ALA A 88 5.30 11.34 20.27
C ALA A 88 5.65 12.78 20.65
N SER A 89 6.78 12.96 21.35
CA SER A 89 7.38 14.25 21.62
C SER A 89 7.99 14.84 20.33
N GLY A 90 8.27 16.15 20.33
CA GLY A 90 8.96 16.79 19.21
C GLY A 90 10.34 16.18 18.91
N GLU A 91 11.04 15.68 19.93
CA GLU A 91 12.32 14.98 19.78
C GLU A 91 12.16 13.60 19.14
N GLN A 92 11.16 12.83 19.58
CA GLN A 92 10.85 11.53 18.98
C GLN A 92 10.42 11.67 17.52
N ILE A 93 9.65 12.71 17.18
CA ILE A 93 9.29 12.99 15.77
C ILE A 93 10.53 13.29 14.94
N LYS A 94 11.46 14.12 15.43
CA LYS A 94 12.73 14.41 14.73
C LYS A 94 13.55 13.14 14.53
N SER A 95 13.68 12.31 15.56
CA SER A 95 14.37 11.02 15.48
C SER A 95 13.74 10.08 14.44
N ALA A 96 12.40 9.99 14.41
CA ALA A 96 11.68 9.19 13.42
C ALA A 96 11.92 9.70 11.97
N ILE A 97 11.99 11.01 11.76
CA ILE A 97 12.30 11.60 10.45
C ILE A 97 13.72 11.22 10.02
N GLU A 98 14.70 11.36 10.90
CA GLU A 98 16.10 11.01 10.62
C GLU A 98 16.26 9.52 10.29
N SER A 99 15.64 8.65 11.09
CA SER A 99 15.56 7.20 10.83
C SER A 99 14.99 6.92 9.43
N CYS A 100 13.83 7.51 9.10
CA CYS A 100 13.20 7.35 7.78
C CYS A 100 14.13 7.79 6.63
N LEU A 101 14.85 8.92 6.78
CA LEU A 101 15.77 9.43 5.77
C LEU A 101 17.00 8.53 5.59
N ILE A 102 17.48 7.90 6.67
CA ILE A 102 18.54 6.90 6.61
C ILE A 102 18.06 5.65 5.88
N ALA A 103 16.92 5.08 6.31
CA ALA A 103 16.33 3.89 5.73
C ALA A 103 15.98 4.07 4.24
N ARG A 104 15.55 5.27 3.82
CA ARG A 104 15.26 5.59 2.41
C ARG A 104 16.45 5.31 1.49
N LYS A 105 17.69 5.49 1.96
CA LYS A 105 18.90 5.25 1.14
C LYS A 105 18.99 3.80 0.69
N THR A 106 18.66 2.83 1.55
CA THR A 106 18.69 1.41 1.20
C THR A 106 17.37 0.98 0.55
N TRP A 107 16.23 1.35 1.14
CA TRP A 107 14.90 0.92 0.68
C TRP A 107 14.57 1.31 -0.77
N SER A 108 14.97 2.52 -1.19
CA SER A 108 14.78 2.98 -2.58
C SER A 108 15.58 2.18 -3.61
N ARG A 109 16.64 1.50 -3.19
CA ARG A 109 17.49 0.64 -4.03
C ARG A 109 17.10 -0.83 -4.00
N THR A 110 16.24 -1.23 -3.06
CA THR A 110 15.64 -2.57 -3.04
C THR A 110 14.91 -2.82 -4.36
N SER A 111 14.95 -4.05 -4.88
CA SER A 111 14.23 -4.36 -6.12
C SER A 111 12.71 -4.27 -5.89
N PHE A 112 11.96 -4.07 -6.97
CA PHE A 112 10.50 -4.08 -6.90
C PHE A 112 9.97 -5.40 -6.33
N ASP A 113 10.51 -6.54 -6.77
CA ASP A 113 10.06 -7.87 -6.34
C ASP A 113 10.26 -8.10 -4.84
N GLU A 114 11.38 -7.66 -4.26
CA GLU A 114 11.62 -7.78 -2.81
C GLU A 114 10.67 -6.89 -2.01
N ARG A 115 10.37 -5.69 -2.49
CA ARG A 115 9.34 -4.84 -1.85
C ARG A 115 7.95 -5.46 -1.98
N ALA A 116 7.60 -5.96 -3.16
CA ALA A 116 6.31 -6.58 -3.44
C ALA A 116 6.03 -7.79 -2.54
N LYS A 117 7.04 -8.64 -2.28
CA LYS A 117 6.93 -9.78 -1.36
C LYS A 117 6.43 -9.39 0.03
N ILE A 118 6.84 -8.24 0.54
CA ILE A 118 6.43 -7.76 1.88
C ILE A 118 4.93 -7.48 1.89
N PHE A 119 4.41 -6.77 0.89
CA PHE A 119 2.99 -6.42 0.81
C PHE A 119 2.10 -7.63 0.47
N LEU A 120 2.56 -8.52 -0.41
CA LEU A 120 1.83 -9.76 -0.72
C LEU A 120 1.76 -10.67 0.51
N LYS A 121 2.86 -10.82 1.26
CA LYS A 121 2.86 -11.54 2.54
C LYS A 121 1.92 -10.89 3.55
N ALA A 122 1.90 -9.56 3.63
CA ALA A 122 0.96 -8.84 4.50
C ALA A 122 -0.50 -9.11 4.08
N ALA A 123 -0.81 -9.13 2.79
CA ALA A 123 -2.15 -9.47 2.30
C ALA A 123 -2.58 -10.88 2.72
N ASP A 124 -1.69 -11.87 2.63
CA ASP A 124 -1.97 -13.24 3.04
C ASP A 124 -2.17 -13.35 4.56
N LEU A 125 -1.37 -12.61 5.34
CA LEU A 125 -1.51 -12.51 6.78
C LEU A 125 -2.84 -11.86 7.20
N VAL A 126 -3.29 -10.82 6.49
CA VAL A 126 -4.62 -10.20 6.67
C VAL A 126 -5.74 -11.16 6.30
N SER A 127 -5.57 -11.92 5.22
CA SER A 127 -6.61 -12.81 4.69
C SER A 127 -6.88 -14.01 5.58
N ASP A 128 -5.86 -14.48 6.32
CA ASP A 128 -5.91 -15.68 7.15
C ASP A 128 -5.59 -15.36 8.63
N LYS A 129 -4.31 -15.47 9.01
CA LYS A 129 -3.84 -15.48 10.41
C LYS A 129 -4.41 -14.34 11.27
N TYR A 130 -4.42 -13.12 10.75
CA TYR A 130 -4.83 -11.92 11.49
C TYR A 130 -6.23 -11.45 11.16
N ARG A 131 -6.97 -12.14 10.27
CA ARG A 131 -8.28 -11.68 9.79
C ARG A 131 -9.22 -11.39 10.96
N MET A 132 -9.42 -12.36 11.85
CA MET A 132 -10.36 -12.22 12.97
C MET A 132 -9.93 -11.14 13.97
N GLU A 133 -8.62 -10.98 14.20
CA GLU A 133 -8.08 -9.96 15.11
C GLU A 133 -8.26 -8.55 14.52
N LEU A 134 -8.06 -8.37 13.20
CA LEU A 134 -8.34 -7.13 12.49
C LEU A 134 -9.83 -6.77 12.51
N LEU A 135 -10.71 -7.74 12.28
CA LEU A 135 -12.16 -7.53 12.39
C LEU A 135 -12.54 -7.13 13.81
N ALA A 136 -12.10 -7.89 14.82
CA ALA A 136 -12.43 -7.64 16.21
C ALA A 136 -11.90 -6.29 16.69
N SER A 137 -10.65 -5.94 16.38
CA SER A 137 -10.09 -4.61 16.70
C SER A 137 -10.87 -3.47 16.04
N THR A 138 -11.32 -3.65 14.80
CA THR A 138 -12.13 -2.66 14.07
C THR A 138 -13.54 -2.52 14.68
N ILE A 139 -14.20 -3.63 15.01
CA ILE A 139 -15.52 -3.64 15.66
C ILE A 139 -15.44 -2.95 17.03
N LEU A 140 -14.50 -3.37 17.88
CA LEU A 140 -14.36 -2.86 19.25
C LEU A 140 -13.84 -1.42 19.27
N GLY A 141 -12.87 -1.10 18.42
CA GLY A 141 -12.19 0.19 18.42
C GLY A 141 -12.90 1.29 17.63
N GLN A 142 -13.68 0.93 16.61
CA GLN A 142 -14.32 1.88 15.68
C GLN A 142 -15.84 1.72 15.59
N ALA A 143 -16.44 0.84 16.40
CA ALA A 143 -17.89 0.58 16.46
C ALA A 143 -18.50 0.16 15.10
N LYS A 144 -17.73 -0.55 14.26
CA LYS A 144 -18.24 -1.10 13.01
C LYS A 144 -19.05 -2.38 13.25
N THR A 145 -20.06 -2.61 12.42
CA THR A 145 -20.71 -3.93 12.33
C THR A 145 -19.76 -4.96 11.72
N ILE A 146 -20.05 -6.25 11.91
CA ILE A 146 -19.23 -7.35 11.35
C ILE A 146 -19.04 -7.20 9.84
N PHE A 147 -20.13 -6.92 9.12
CA PHE A 147 -20.08 -6.76 7.67
C PHE A 147 -19.24 -5.54 7.25
N GLN A 148 -19.40 -4.41 7.94
CA GLN A 148 -18.59 -3.21 7.67
C GLN A 148 -17.10 -3.43 7.96
N ALA A 149 -16.76 -4.17 9.02
CA ALA A 149 -15.38 -4.52 9.32
C ALA A 149 -14.81 -5.51 8.28
N GLU A 150 -15.62 -6.47 7.83
CA GLU A 150 -15.23 -7.48 6.84
C GLU A 150 -14.84 -6.87 5.49
N ILE A 151 -15.68 -5.97 4.98
CA ILE A 151 -15.42 -5.36 3.68
C ILE A 151 -14.24 -4.38 3.71
N ASP A 152 -13.98 -3.73 4.85
CA ASP A 152 -12.93 -2.72 5.03
C ASP A 152 -11.59 -3.33 5.51
N ALA A 153 -11.56 -3.81 6.75
CA ALA A 153 -10.32 -4.18 7.44
C ALA A 153 -9.73 -5.52 6.96
N ALA A 154 -10.53 -6.35 6.28
CA ALA A 154 -10.07 -7.60 5.69
C ALA A 154 -10.04 -7.52 4.16
N ALA A 155 -11.19 -7.47 3.50
CA ALA A 155 -11.26 -7.60 2.04
C ALA A 155 -10.59 -6.42 1.32
N GLU A 156 -10.99 -5.18 1.63
CA GLU A 156 -10.43 -3.99 0.99
C GLU A 156 -8.95 -3.80 1.31
N LEU A 157 -8.52 -4.03 2.56
CA LEU A 157 -7.09 -3.97 2.92
C LEU A 157 -6.24 -5.00 2.16
N ALA A 158 -6.68 -6.27 2.10
CA ALA A 158 -5.98 -7.32 1.36
C ALA A 158 -5.95 -7.01 -0.14
N ASP A 159 -7.04 -6.49 -0.69
CA ASP A 159 -7.12 -6.07 -2.08
C ASP A 159 -6.17 -4.92 -2.37
N PHE A 160 -6.13 -3.86 -1.55
CA PHE A 160 -5.17 -2.78 -1.75
C PHE A 160 -3.73 -3.28 -1.78
N LEU A 161 -3.36 -4.18 -0.87
CA LEU A 161 -2.01 -4.74 -0.81
C LEU A 161 -1.67 -5.56 -2.08
N ARG A 162 -2.62 -6.35 -2.60
CA ARG A 162 -2.40 -7.17 -3.81
C ARG A 162 -2.48 -6.35 -5.10
N PHE A 163 -3.53 -5.57 -5.27
CA PHE A 163 -3.78 -4.80 -6.48
C PHE A 163 -2.75 -3.70 -6.66
N ASN A 164 -2.30 -3.02 -5.60
CA ASN A 164 -1.23 -2.01 -5.75
C ASN A 164 0.08 -2.63 -6.21
N VAL A 165 0.44 -3.84 -5.76
CA VAL A 165 1.59 -4.58 -6.29
C VAL A 165 1.41 -4.88 -7.76
N LYS A 166 0.21 -5.35 -8.17
CA LYS A 166 -0.07 -5.58 -9.59
C LYS A 166 0.06 -4.29 -10.41
N PHE A 167 -0.53 -3.19 -9.97
CA PHE A 167 -0.52 -1.91 -10.68
C PHE A 167 0.85 -1.25 -10.75
N ALA A 168 1.69 -1.47 -9.73
CA ALA A 168 3.08 -0.98 -9.72
C ALA A 168 4.06 -1.92 -10.46
N SER A 169 3.59 -3.08 -10.93
CA SER A 169 4.40 -4.04 -11.68
C SER A 169 4.29 -3.83 -13.19
N GLY A 170 5.35 -4.17 -13.92
CA GLY A 170 5.37 -4.11 -15.38
C GLY A 170 5.79 -2.74 -15.91
N PHE A 171 5.05 -2.23 -16.90
CA PHE A 171 5.32 -0.95 -17.55
C PHE A 171 4.02 -0.19 -17.79
N TRP A 172 4.12 1.14 -17.84
CA TRP A 172 2.99 2.01 -18.18
C TRP A 172 3.05 2.38 -19.65
N ALA A 173 1.91 2.33 -20.34
CA ALA A 173 1.78 2.85 -21.70
C ALA A 173 1.07 4.20 -21.64
N ALA A 174 1.82 5.29 -21.82
CA ALA A 174 1.28 6.64 -21.86
C ALA A 174 0.90 7.02 -23.31
N ILE A 175 -0.39 7.15 -23.58
CA ILE A 175 -0.95 7.49 -24.91
C ILE A 175 -1.75 8.80 -24.79
N PRO A 176 -1.09 9.97 -24.80
CA PRO A 176 -1.77 11.24 -24.59
C PRO A 176 -2.41 11.82 -25.87
N PRO A 177 -3.45 12.67 -25.72
CA PRO A 177 -4.06 13.36 -26.84
C PRO A 177 -3.18 14.49 -27.39
N PHE A 178 -3.55 15.03 -28.55
CA PHE A 178 -2.79 16.11 -29.21
C PHE A 178 -2.98 17.49 -28.59
N ASN A 179 -4.08 17.71 -27.88
CA ASN A 179 -4.58 19.04 -27.50
C ASN A 179 -3.87 19.69 -26.31
N PHE A 180 -3.14 18.93 -25.49
CA PHE A 180 -2.42 19.47 -24.33
C PHE A 180 -1.04 18.83 -24.14
N THR A 181 0.03 19.61 -24.36
CA THR A 181 1.41 19.20 -24.06
C THR A 181 1.60 18.84 -22.58
N ALA A 182 0.92 19.55 -21.66
CA ALA A 182 1.01 19.27 -20.23
C ALA A 182 0.42 17.90 -19.84
N ILE A 183 -0.72 17.52 -20.44
CA ILE A 183 -1.32 16.19 -20.23
C ILE A 183 -0.36 15.11 -20.74
N ALA A 184 0.26 15.36 -21.90
CA ALA A 184 1.22 14.43 -22.49
C ALA A 184 2.45 14.19 -21.62
N GLY A 185 3.04 15.26 -21.06
CA GLY A 185 4.12 15.16 -20.08
C GLY A 185 3.67 14.42 -18.83
N ASN A 186 2.58 14.84 -18.20
CA ASN A 186 2.12 14.26 -16.92
C ASN A 186 1.79 12.76 -17.01
N LEU A 187 1.17 12.30 -18.11
CA LEU A 187 0.85 10.89 -18.30
C LEU A 187 2.11 10.01 -18.37
N ALA A 188 3.24 10.57 -18.82
CA ALA A 188 4.51 9.85 -18.86
C ALA A 188 5.31 10.01 -17.55
N SER A 189 5.37 11.22 -17.01
CA SER A 189 6.24 11.56 -15.89
C SER A 189 5.69 11.15 -14.53
N ALA A 190 4.36 11.15 -14.32
CA ALA A 190 3.79 10.77 -13.02
C ALA A 190 4.06 9.30 -12.65
N PRO A 191 3.85 8.29 -13.54
CA PRO A 191 4.24 6.92 -13.24
C PRO A 191 5.76 6.75 -13.09
N ALA A 192 6.55 7.47 -13.89
CA ALA A 192 8.01 7.45 -13.81
C ALA A 192 8.53 8.00 -12.47
N LEU A 193 7.93 9.07 -11.95
CA LEU A 193 8.21 9.64 -10.63
C LEU A 193 7.97 8.61 -9.51
N MET A 194 6.95 7.77 -9.66
CA MET A 194 6.63 6.68 -8.74
C MET A 194 7.55 5.45 -8.91
N GLY A 195 8.57 5.53 -9.76
CA GLY A 195 9.57 4.49 -9.98
C GLY A 195 9.19 3.44 -11.03
N ASN A 196 8.15 3.70 -11.84
CA ASN A 196 7.78 2.81 -12.95
C ASN A 196 8.59 3.11 -14.21
N VAL A 197 8.59 2.16 -15.14
CA VAL A 197 9.07 2.38 -16.52
C VAL A 197 7.89 2.68 -17.44
N VAL A 198 8.07 3.62 -18.37
CA VAL A 198 6.98 4.14 -19.20
C VAL A 198 7.34 4.11 -20.67
N ILE A 199 6.45 3.53 -21.48
CA ILE A 199 6.44 3.65 -22.93
C ILE A 199 5.53 4.83 -23.28
N TRP A 200 6.11 5.88 -23.85
CA TRP A 200 5.38 7.09 -24.21
C TRP A 200 5.13 7.15 -25.73
N LYS A 201 3.86 7.00 -26.13
CA LYS A 201 3.39 7.15 -27.52
C LYS A 201 2.57 8.45 -27.66
N PRO A 202 3.22 9.61 -27.85
CA PRO A 202 2.51 10.89 -28.07
C PRO A 202 1.71 10.89 -29.37
N ALA A 203 0.72 11.79 -29.46
CA ALA A 203 0.00 12.04 -30.69
C ALA A 203 0.91 12.67 -31.76
N ASP A 204 0.73 12.26 -33.03
CA ASP A 204 1.59 12.68 -34.15
C ASP A 204 1.58 14.21 -34.33
N THR A 205 0.43 14.84 -34.11
CA THR A 205 0.22 16.29 -34.26
C THR A 205 0.81 17.13 -33.11
N SER A 206 1.27 16.51 -32.02
CA SER A 206 1.99 17.19 -30.91
C SER A 206 3.38 16.62 -30.66
N ILE A 207 3.96 15.93 -31.64
CA ILE A 207 5.22 15.17 -31.50
C ILE A 207 6.42 16.05 -31.11
N TYR A 208 6.48 17.29 -31.60
CA TYR A 208 7.61 18.19 -31.37
C TYR A 208 7.61 18.75 -29.95
N SER A 209 6.48 19.27 -29.45
CA SER A 209 6.38 19.76 -28.07
C SER A 209 6.64 18.64 -27.06
N ASN A 210 6.11 17.45 -27.31
CA ASN A 210 6.38 16.26 -26.47
C ASN A 210 7.85 15.82 -26.52
N TYR A 211 8.54 15.99 -27.65
CA TYR A 211 9.99 15.75 -27.72
C TYR A 211 10.77 16.72 -26.83
N LEU A 212 10.39 18.00 -26.83
CA LEU A 212 11.05 19.00 -25.99
C LEU A 212 10.87 18.67 -24.51
N VAL A 213 9.65 18.31 -24.08
CA VAL A 213 9.39 17.84 -22.71
C VAL A 213 10.26 16.64 -22.35
N TYR A 214 10.30 15.62 -23.22
CA TYR A 214 11.16 14.45 -23.02
C TYR A 214 12.63 14.82 -22.80
N ARG A 215 13.17 15.77 -23.56
CA ARG A 215 14.56 16.21 -23.39
C ARG A 215 14.82 16.89 -22.04
N LEU A 216 13.83 17.57 -21.48
CA LEU A 216 13.95 18.21 -20.17
C LEU A 216 14.02 17.20 -19.02
N GLU A 217 13.47 15.99 -19.20
CA GLU A 217 13.37 14.97 -18.15
C GLU A 217 14.55 13.98 -18.13
N VAL A 218 15.34 13.91 -19.21
CA VAL A 218 16.42 12.91 -19.38
C VAL A 218 17.82 13.50 -19.21
N HIS A 219 17.95 14.82 -19.10
CA HIS A 219 19.21 15.52 -18.81
C HIS A 219 19.37 15.77 -17.30
#